data_AF-A0A3D3T6R9-F1
#
_entry.id   AF-A0A3D3T6R9-F1
#
_cell.length_a   1.000
_cell.length_b   1.000
_cell.length_c   1.000
_cell.angle_alpha   90.00
_cell.angle_beta   90.00
_cell.angle_gamma   90.00
#
_symmetry.space_group_name_H-M   'P 1'
#
loop_
_entity.id
_entity.type
_entity.pdbx_description
1 polymer ?
#
loop_
_entity_poly.entity_id
_entity_poly.type
_entity_poly.pdbx_seq_one_letter_code
_entity_poly.pdbx_strand_id
1 'polypeptide(L)' 'MTVTSADGNSSQAPCFHCGLPVMTGSAYAAVIDGHERPMCCAGCQAVATTIVD' A
#
# COMPACT_ATOMS: atom_id res chain seq x y z
N MET A 1 29.18 -3.69 10.43
CA MET A 1 28.25 -4.40 9.52
C MET A 1 27.32 -5.27 10.35
N THR A 2 26.31 -4.68 10.99
CA THR A 2 25.23 -5.46 11.63
C THR A 2 23.97 -4.60 11.57
N VAL A 3 23.28 -4.64 10.42
CA VAL A 3 21.90 -4.17 10.35
C VAL A 3 21.05 -5.31 10.89
N THR A 4 20.64 -5.19 12.15
CA THR A 4 19.60 -6.03 12.72
C THR A 4 18.27 -5.49 12.20
N SER A 5 17.92 -5.84 10.96
CA SER A 5 16.56 -5.66 10.48
C SER A 5 15.73 -6.81 11.02
N ALA A 6 15.22 -6.63 12.23
CA ALA A 6 14.13 -7.42 12.75
C ALA A 6 12.84 -6.93 12.07
N ASP A 7 12.66 -7.29 10.79
CA ASP A 7 11.42 -7.07 10.07
C ASP A 7 10.39 -8.08 10.60
N GLY A 8 9.76 -7.73 11.73
CA GLY A 8 8.59 -8.41 12.28
C GLY A 8 7.42 -8.32 11.30
N ASN A 9 7.48 -9.09 10.22
CA ASN A 9 6.47 -9.21 9.19
C ASN A 9 5.27 -10.01 9.74
N SER A 10 4.38 -9.32 10.45
CA SER A 10 3.10 -9.90 10.86
C SER A 10 1.96 -9.14 10.18
N SER A 11 1.76 -9.45 8.89
CA SER A 11 0.52 -9.22 8.12
C SER A 11 0.16 -7.77 7.73
N GLN A 12 1.13 -6.99 7.24
CA GLN A 12 0.82 -5.80 6.44
C GLN A 12 0.80 -6.13 4.95
N ALA A 13 -0.33 -5.86 4.27
CA ALA A 13 -0.40 -6.00 2.82
C ALA A 13 0.55 -4.98 2.14
N PRO A 14 1.24 -5.34 1.05
CA PRO A 14 2.07 -4.39 0.32
C PRO A 14 1.20 -3.38 -0.45
N CYS A 15 1.68 -2.13 -0.54
CA CYS A 15 1.04 -1.07 -1.30
C CYS A 15 1.11 -1.41 -2.78
N PHE A 16 -0.02 -1.33 -3.47
CA PHE A 16 -0.07 -1.68 -4.89
C PHE A 16 0.73 -0.72 -5.79
N HIS A 17 1.01 0.51 -5.33
CA HIS A 17 1.74 1.51 -6.09
C HIS A 17 3.26 1.46 -5.88
N CYS A 18 3.71 1.45 -4.63
CA CYS A 18 5.13 1.59 -4.28
C CYS A 18 5.75 0.34 -3.61
N GLY A 19 4.93 -0.66 -3.28
CA GLY A 19 5.39 -1.91 -2.65
C GLY A 19 5.72 -1.81 -1.16
N LEU A 20 5.55 -0.64 -0.52
CA LEU A 20 5.78 -0.48 0.92
C LEU A 20 4.70 -1.18 1.76
N PRO A 21 5.00 -1.62 2.98
CA PRO A 21 4.01 -2.22 3.89
C PRO A 21 2.90 -1.21 4.24
N VAL A 22 1.66 -1.56 3.94
CA VAL A 22 0.46 -0.75 4.21
C VAL A 22 0.02 -1.01 5.63
N MET A 23 0.33 -0.10 6.56
CA MET A 23 -0.03 -0.25 7.97
C MET A 23 -1.50 -0.64 8.13
N THR A 24 -1.81 -1.74 8.82
CA THR A 24 -3.20 -2.13 9.11
C THR A 24 -3.87 -0.97 9.85
N GLY A 25 -4.76 -0.23 9.17
CA GLY A 25 -5.32 1.04 9.63
C GLY A 25 -5.11 2.25 8.72
N SER A 26 -4.29 2.17 7.67
CA SER A 26 -4.31 3.18 6.60
C SER A 26 -5.58 2.99 5.77
N ALA A 27 -6.52 3.92 5.91
CA ALA A 27 -7.82 3.92 5.23
C ALA A 27 -7.75 4.24 3.72
N TYR A 28 -6.58 4.09 3.11
CA TYR A 28 -6.34 4.43 1.72
C TYR A 28 -6.40 3.17 0.88
N ALA A 29 -7.39 3.10 -0.01
CA ALA A 29 -7.55 2.04 -0.99
C ALA A 29 -8.06 2.66 -2.29
N ALA A 30 -7.66 2.11 -3.42
CA ALA A 30 -8.17 2.52 -4.73
C ALA A 30 -8.86 1.33 -5.40
N VAL A 31 -9.96 1.59 -6.12
CA VAL A 31 -10.64 0.59 -6.94
C VAL A 31 -9.96 0.58 -8.30
N ILE A 32 -9.27 -0.50 -8.64
CA ILE A 32 -8.61 -0.71 -9.93
C ILE A 32 -9.26 -1.92 -10.58
N ASP A 33 -9.79 -1.77 -11.79
CA ASP A 33 -10.46 -2.85 -12.52
C ASP A 33 -11.65 -3.46 -11.73
N GLY A 34 -12.31 -2.66 -10.89
CA GLY A 34 -13.37 -3.12 -10.00
C GLY A 34 -12.90 -3.82 -8.71
N HIS A 35 -11.58 -3.94 -8.49
CA HIS A 35 -11.00 -4.54 -7.30
C HIS A 35 -10.38 -3.49 -6.37
N GLU A 36 -10.73 -3.53 -5.08
CA GLU A 36 -10.08 -2.69 -4.06
C GLU A 36 -8.63 -3.12 -3.83
N ARG A 37 -7.69 -2.17 -3.97
CA ARG A 37 -6.26 -2.38 -3.72
C ARG A 37 -5.77 -1.46 -2.61
N PRO A 38 -5.04 -1.99 -1.62
CA PRO A 38 -4.55 -1.22 -0.49
C PRO A 38 -3.43 -0.25 -0.90
N MET A 39 -3.44 0.94 -0.31
CA MET A 39 -2.49 2.02 -0.58
C MET A 39 -1.85 2.50 0.72
N CYS A 40 -0.57 2.90 0.67
CA CYS A 40 0.12 3.40 1.86
C CYS A 40 -0.23 4.86 2.21
N CYS A 41 -0.79 5.65 1.28
CA CYS A 41 -1.13 7.05 1.48
C CYS A 41 -2.16 7.57 0.44
N ALA A 42 -2.78 8.72 0.73
CA ALA A 42 -3.72 9.39 -0.18
C ALA A 42 -3.11 9.75 -1.55
N GLY A 43 -1.80 10.03 -1.61
CA GLY A 43 -1.11 10.30 -2.88
C GLY A 43 -1.06 9.08 -3.81
N CYS A 44 -0.75 7.90 -3.25
CA CYS A 44 -0.76 6.65 -4.03
C CYS A 44 -2.17 6.31 -4.52
N GLN A 45 -3.19 6.55 -3.69
CA GLN A 45 -4.58 6.39 -4.09
C GLN A 45 -4.96 7.34 -5.23
N ALA A 46 -4.63 8.63 -5.13
CA ALA A 46 -4.97 9.62 -6.14
C ALA A 46 -4.43 9.24 -7.52
N VAL A 47 -3.14 8.86 -7.60
CA VAL A 47 -2.51 8.44 -8.86
C VAL A 47 -3.17 7.17 -9.41
N ALA A 48 -3.43 6.18 -8.55
CA ALA A 48 -4.06 4.93 -8.97
C ALA A 48 -5.49 5.14 -9.51
N THR A 49 -6.27 6.02 -8.88
CA THR A 49 -7.63 6.37 -9.33
C THR A 49 -7.60 7.18 -10.63
N THR A 50 -6.66 8.10 -10.80
CA THR A 50 -6.55 8.90 -12.03
C THR A 50 -6.22 8.09 -13.28
N ILE A 51 -5.58 6.92 -13.13
CA ILE A 51 -5.24 6.06 -14.28
C ILE A 51 -6.41 5.17 -14.72
N VAL A 52 -7.37 4.90 -13.82
CA VAL A 52 -8.48 3.95 -14.03
C VAL A 52 -9.77 4.66 -14.48
N ASP A 53 -9.89 5.97 -14.26
CA ASP A 53 -10.91 6.84 -14.88
C ASP A 53 -10.67 6.99 -16.40
#